data_AF-A0A315Y1J5-F1
#
_entry.id   AF-A0A315Y1J5-F1
#
_cell.length_a   1.000
_cell.length_b   1.000
_cell.length_c   1.000
_cell.angle_alpha   90.00
_cell.angle_beta   90.00
_cell.angle_gamma   90.00
#
_symmetry.space_group_name_H-M   'P 1'
#
loop_
_entity.id
_entity.type
_entity.pdbx_description
1 polymer ?
#
loop_
_entity_poly.entity_id
_entity_poly.type
_entity_poly.pdbx_seq_one_letter_code
_entity_poly.pdbx_strand_id
1 'polypeptide(L)'
;MADLTNSIDEIIDVDKLFDLLDITADEQATISDGEISYNFFTISDIDDGKKEILGNIGFKEFKESIFFIEGGEIRTKEALNYLLPLYQQKEIECWDEIIEKLVNINEKGIIIFNPSSKQLRIVSKWKGKIVQNEDEFMRLVLDLNHLFRESCKNGTEYRINDKCRSHDFWKIIGNLRNYCYSHDPEQWSEDKVKEYSEKVKSTNEFLFSSPTVKKTPIDFLNAQFKLFNTCLDFLELTAGEI
;
A
#
# COMPACT_ATOMS: atom_id res chain seq x y z
N MET A 1 -2.43 21.93 -26.85
CA MET A 1 -3.31 22.53 -25.84
C MET A 1 -4.55 21.67 -25.76
N ALA A 2 -4.62 20.86 -24.71
CA ALA A 2 -5.81 20.10 -24.34
C ALA A 2 -5.84 20.10 -22.80
N ASP A 3 -6.99 20.44 -22.27
CA ASP A 3 -7.24 21.00 -20.94
C ASP A 3 -6.64 20.25 -19.75
N LEU A 4 -5.93 21.03 -18.93
CA LEU A 4 -5.93 20.96 -17.48
C LEU A 4 -7.38 20.87 -17.00
N THR A 5 -7.90 19.66 -16.80
CA THR A 5 -9.14 19.46 -16.06
C THR A 5 -8.78 19.32 -14.58
N ASN A 6 -8.80 20.47 -13.90
CA ASN A 6 -8.97 20.65 -12.46
C ASN A 6 -8.58 19.44 -11.61
N SER A 7 -7.26 19.33 -11.33
CA SER A 7 -6.81 18.76 -10.07
C SER A 7 -7.45 19.63 -9.00
N ILE A 8 -8.59 19.21 -8.45
CA ILE A 8 -8.95 19.61 -7.09
C ILE A 8 -7.67 19.32 -6.31
N ASP A 9 -7.04 20.34 -5.73
CA ASP A 9 -5.86 20.13 -4.90
C ASP A 9 -6.27 19.12 -3.84
N GLU A 10 -5.81 17.88 -3.99
CA GLU A 10 -6.17 16.81 -3.06
C GLU A 10 -5.54 17.16 -1.72
N ILE A 11 -6.34 17.20 -0.68
CA ILE A 11 -5.91 17.58 0.66
C ILE A 11 -5.67 16.32 1.48
N ILE A 12 -4.53 16.27 2.17
CA ILE A 12 -4.27 15.28 3.21
C ILE A 12 -4.61 15.89 4.57
N ASP A 13 -5.44 15.19 5.34
CA ASP A 13 -5.72 15.54 6.73
C ASP A 13 -4.45 15.39 7.57
N VAL A 14 -4.23 16.29 8.55
CA VAL A 14 -3.04 16.24 9.40
C VAL A 14 -2.93 14.92 10.18
N ASP A 15 -4.05 14.40 10.67
CA ASP A 15 -4.07 13.12 11.39
C ASP A 15 -3.55 11.97 10.51
N LYS A 16 -3.97 11.94 9.24
CA LYS A 16 -3.45 10.97 8.28
C LYS A 16 -1.96 11.18 8.04
N LEU A 17 -1.50 12.43 7.89
CA LEU A 17 -0.06 12.69 7.75
C LEU A 17 0.75 12.18 8.95
N PHE A 18 0.22 12.37 10.16
CA PHE A 18 0.88 11.91 11.39
C PHE A 18 0.92 10.39 11.48
N ASP A 19 -0.18 9.71 11.16
CA ASP A 19 -0.22 8.24 11.06
C ASP A 19 0.84 7.73 10.05
N LEU A 20 0.95 8.40 8.90
CA LEU A 20 1.91 8.05 7.85
C LEU A 20 3.37 8.23 8.29
N LEU A 21 3.65 9.25 9.11
CA LEU A 21 4.96 9.54 9.68
C LEU A 21 5.24 8.77 10.97
N ASP A 22 4.29 7.96 11.45
CA ASP A 22 4.37 7.31 12.76
C ASP A 22 4.66 8.35 13.86
N ILE A 23 3.86 9.41 13.86
CA ILE A 23 3.90 10.51 14.83
C ILE A 23 2.63 10.41 15.65
N THR A 24 2.80 10.37 16.97
CA THR A 24 1.68 10.49 17.91
C THR A 24 1.71 11.88 18.53
N ALA A 25 0.66 12.68 18.30
CA ALA A 25 0.51 13.95 19.01
C ALA A 25 -0.02 13.69 20.42
N ASP A 26 0.61 14.29 21.42
CA ASP A 26 0.20 14.20 22.82
C ASP A 26 -1.04 15.06 23.06
N GLU A 27 -1.06 16.26 22.48
CA GLU A 27 -2.14 17.23 22.60
C GLU A 27 -2.34 17.96 21.27
N GLN A 28 -3.58 18.33 20.99
CA GLN A 28 -3.97 19.14 19.83
C GLN A 28 -4.82 20.32 20.29
N ALA A 29 -4.55 21.50 19.74
CA ALA A 29 -5.35 22.70 19.95
C ALA A 29 -5.52 23.47 18.64
N THR A 30 -6.71 23.99 18.39
CA THR A 30 -6.98 24.89 17.27
C THR A 30 -7.25 26.29 17.79
N ILE A 31 -6.54 27.28 17.26
CA ILE A 31 -6.75 28.70 17.56
C ILE A 31 -7.17 29.39 16.28
N SER A 32 -8.28 30.12 16.31
CA SER A 32 -8.76 30.91 15.18
C SER A 32 -9.11 32.32 15.62
N ASP A 33 -8.78 33.30 14.79
CA ASP A 33 -9.20 34.70 14.95
C ASP A 33 -10.43 35.06 14.10
N GLY A 34 -11.01 34.08 13.40
CA GLY A 34 -12.15 34.24 12.49
C GLY A 34 -11.77 34.34 11.01
N GLU A 35 -10.52 34.73 10.68
CA GLU A 35 -10.01 34.79 9.31
C GLU A 35 -8.97 33.70 9.05
N ILE A 36 -8.08 33.45 10.03
CA ILE A 36 -7.02 32.44 9.97
C ILE A 36 -7.22 31.45 11.11
N SER A 37 -6.94 30.18 10.83
CA SER A 37 -6.94 29.12 11.84
C SER A 37 -5.56 28.46 11.89
N TYR A 38 -5.04 28.26 13.10
CA TYR A 38 -3.79 27.56 13.35
C TYR A 38 -4.08 26.29 14.15
N ASN A 39 -3.52 25.17 13.68
CA ASN A 39 -3.57 23.90 14.40
C ASN A 39 -2.22 23.69 15.08
N PHE A 40 -2.22 23.56 16.40
CA PHE A 40 -1.07 23.30 17.24
C PHE A 40 -1.08 21.84 17.69
N PHE A 41 0.09 21.22 17.68
CA PHE A 41 0.32 19.85 18.05
C PHE A 41 1.52 19.78 18.98
N THR A 42 1.32 19.22 20.17
CA THR A 42 2.42 18.87 21.08
C THR A 42 2.90 17.48 20.72
N ILE A 43 4.19 17.33 20.42
CA ILE A 43 4.81 16.07 20.01
C ILE A 43 6.10 15.92 20.82
N SER A 44 6.06 15.07 21.83
CA SER A 44 7.18 14.88 22.77
C SER A 44 8.30 13.99 22.23
N ASP A 45 7.96 13.05 21.35
CA ASP A 45 8.89 12.04 20.82
C ASP A 45 8.95 12.11 19.29
N ILE A 46 9.73 13.07 18.78
CA ILE A 46 9.95 13.25 17.34
C ILE A 46 11.43 13.40 17.05
N ASP A 47 11.93 12.56 16.14
CA ASP A 47 13.32 12.60 15.69
C ASP A 47 13.56 13.75 14.69
N ASP A 48 14.83 14.16 14.57
CA ASP A 48 15.24 15.28 13.71
C ASP A 48 14.85 15.08 12.23
N GLY A 49 14.79 13.84 11.74
CA GLY A 49 14.37 13.53 10.38
C GLY A 49 12.89 13.82 10.15
N LYS A 50 12.03 13.38 11.08
CA LYS A 50 10.59 13.72 11.04
C LYS A 50 10.35 15.22 11.22
N LYS A 51 11.14 15.90 12.08
CA LYS A 51 11.07 17.37 12.23
C LYS A 51 11.37 18.09 10.91
N GLU A 52 12.41 17.68 10.20
CA GLU A 52 12.76 18.25 8.89
C GLU A 52 11.63 18.08 7.87
N ILE A 53 10.99 16.89 7.85
CA ILE A 53 9.87 16.60 6.96
C ILE A 53 8.66 17.48 7.28
N LEU A 54 8.27 17.58 8.56
CA LEU A 54 7.18 18.47 8.97
C LEU A 54 7.47 19.93 8.57
N GLY A 55 8.71 20.40 8.78
CA GLY A 55 9.15 21.73 8.36
C GLY A 55 8.98 21.97 6.85
N ASN A 56 9.39 20.99 6.04
CA ASN A 56 9.26 21.05 4.59
C ASN A 56 7.81 21.01 4.10
N ILE A 57 6.92 20.34 4.83
CA ILE A 57 5.48 20.28 4.54
C ILE A 57 4.77 21.58 4.93
N GLY A 58 5.39 22.41 5.78
CA GLY A 58 4.87 23.73 6.17
C GLY A 58 4.56 23.90 7.65
N PHE A 59 4.87 22.89 8.48
CA PHE A 59 4.80 23.05 9.93
C PHE A 59 5.92 23.96 10.42
N LYS A 60 5.63 24.75 11.44
CA LYS A 60 6.58 25.59 12.16
C LYS A 60 6.72 25.08 13.58
N GLU A 61 7.96 25.00 14.06
CA GLU A 61 8.25 24.64 15.44
C GLU A 61 8.13 25.88 16.35
N PHE A 62 7.41 25.73 17.46
CA PHE A 62 7.20 26.74 18.49
C PHE A 62 7.62 26.18 19.86
N LYS A 63 8.90 26.34 20.24
CA LYS A 63 9.54 25.66 21.38
C LYS A 63 9.56 24.15 21.15
N GLU A 64 10.76 23.59 20.97
CA GLU A 64 11.25 22.18 20.84
C GLU A 64 10.28 20.97 20.71
N SER A 65 9.05 21.04 21.24
CA SER A 65 8.01 20.01 21.25
C SER A 65 6.64 20.46 20.73
N ILE A 66 6.44 21.72 20.34
CA ILE A 66 5.15 22.18 19.78
C ILE A 66 5.33 22.54 18.32
N PHE A 67 4.50 21.97 17.45
CA PHE A 67 4.47 22.24 16.02
C PHE A 67 3.12 22.87 15.66
N PHE A 68 3.13 23.79 14.70
CA PHE A 68 1.89 24.40 14.23
C PHE A 68 1.88 24.59 12.72
N ILE A 69 0.69 24.53 12.14
CA ILE A 69 0.45 24.79 10.72
C ILE A 69 -0.72 25.76 10.55
N GLU A 70 -0.59 26.63 9.55
CA GLU A 70 -1.65 27.55 9.14
C GLU A 70 -2.65 26.81 8.25
N GLY A 71 -3.92 26.83 8.63
CA GLY A 71 -4.96 26.03 7.99
C GLY A 71 -4.93 24.55 8.40
N GLY A 72 -5.99 23.83 8.05
CA GLY A 72 -6.09 22.37 8.27
C GLY A 72 -5.78 21.54 7.03
N GLU A 73 -5.43 22.18 5.91
CA GLU A 73 -5.42 21.56 4.59
C GLU A 73 -3.99 21.53 4.02
N ILE A 74 -3.38 20.34 3.97
CA ILE A 74 -2.06 20.13 3.37
C ILE A 74 -2.25 19.60 1.96
N ARG A 75 -1.59 20.19 0.97
CA ARG A 75 -1.64 19.71 -0.42
C ARG A 75 -0.91 18.37 -0.54
N THR A 76 -1.65 17.33 -0.92
CA THR A 76 -1.16 15.95 -1.06
C THR A 76 0.09 15.85 -1.94
N LYS A 77 0.13 16.57 -3.06
CA LYS A 77 1.28 16.56 -3.98
C LYS A 77 2.55 17.12 -3.34
N GLU A 78 2.41 18.18 -2.55
CA GLU A 78 3.55 18.83 -1.89
C GLU A 78 4.08 17.93 -0.77
N ALA A 79 3.18 17.38 0.05
CA ALA A 79 3.55 16.41 1.08
C ALA A 79 4.21 15.15 0.52
N LEU A 80 3.67 14.58 -0.56
CA LEU A 80 4.21 13.35 -1.17
C LEU A 80 5.67 13.48 -1.59
N ASN A 81 6.13 14.65 -2.06
CA ASN A 81 7.54 14.83 -2.45
C ASN A 81 8.51 14.56 -1.29
N TYR A 82 8.09 14.86 -0.06
CA TYR A 82 8.90 14.66 1.14
C TYR A 82 8.66 13.29 1.79
N LEU A 83 7.46 12.72 1.60
CA LEU A 83 7.13 11.40 2.13
C LEU A 83 7.69 10.25 1.27
N LEU A 84 7.81 10.44 -0.05
CA LEU A 84 8.23 9.38 -0.99
C LEU A 84 9.55 8.71 -0.60
N PRO A 85 10.63 9.43 -0.21
CA PRO A 85 11.87 8.79 0.22
C PRO A 85 11.70 7.86 1.43
N LEU A 86 10.89 8.25 2.43
CA LEU A 86 10.60 7.39 3.59
C LEU A 86 9.88 6.13 3.17
N TYR A 87 8.88 6.26 2.30
CA TYR A 87 8.15 5.11 1.80
C TYR A 87 9.01 4.19 0.96
N GLN A 88 9.86 4.74 0.09
CA GLN A 88 10.78 3.93 -0.70
C GLN A 88 11.70 3.09 0.20
N GLN A 89 12.16 3.66 1.31
CA GLN A 89 12.97 2.92 2.28
C GLN A 89 12.17 1.82 2.98
N LYS A 90 10.97 2.13 3.50
CA LYS A 90 10.06 1.12 4.09
C LYS A 90 9.71 0.00 3.09
N GLU A 91 9.54 0.36 1.82
CA GLU A 91 9.22 -0.56 0.73
C GLU A 91 10.40 -1.51 0.43
N ILE A 92 11.62 -0.97 0.42
CA ILE A 92 12.86 -1.76 0.33
C ILE A 92 12.94 -2.79 1.46
N GLU A 93 12.68 -2.35 2.69
CA GLU A 93 12.69 -3.20 3.89
C GLU A 93 11.64 -4.30 3.81
N CYS A 94 10.41 -3.98 3.38
CA CYS A 94 9.35 -4.97 3.16
C CYS A 94 9.76 -6.02 2.14
N TRP A 95 10.38 -5.62 1.02
CA TRP A 95 10.86 -6.59 0.02
C TRP A 95 11.97 -7.47 0.56
N ASP A 96 12.91 -6.91 1.31
CA ASP A 96 13.99 -7.69 1.91
C ASP A 96 13.44 -8.76 2.85
N GLU A 97 12.46 -8.40 3.68
CA GLU A 97 11.78 -9.37 4.55
C GLU A 97 10.99 -10.42 3.75
N ILE A 98 10.25 -10.02 2.71
CA ILE A 98 9.51 -10.94 1.82
C ILE A 98 10.48 -11.96 1.18
N ILE A 99 11.61 -11.49 0.66
CA ILE A 99 12.62 -12.33 0.00
C ILE A 99 13.23 -13.29 1.02
N GLU A 100 13.59 -12.80 2.20
CA GLU A 100 14.15 -13.63 3.27
C GLU A 100 13.18 -14.75 3.66
N LYS A 101 11.90 -14.43 3.93
CA LYS A 101 10.89 -15.45 4.25
C LYS A 101 10.69 -16.44 3.09
N LEU A 102 10.70 -15.98 1.83
CA LEU A 102 10.61 -16.85 0.65
C LEU A 102 11.78 -17.84 0.57
N VAL A 103 13.01 -17.36 0.80
CA VAL A 103 14.22 -18.19 0.80
C VAL A 103 14.13 -19.22 1.94
N ASN A 104 13.83 -18.76 3.16
CA ASN A 104 13.71 -19.63 4.33
C ASN A 104 12.66 -20.75 4.13
N ILE A 105 11.52 -20.43 3.51
CA ILE A 105 10.49 -21.42 3.16
C ILE A 105 11.05 -22.49 2.20
N ASN A 106 11.73 -22.07 1.13
CA ASN A 106 12.26 -23.00 0.14
C ASN A 106 13.43 -23.85 0.67
N GLU A 107 14.21 -23.33 1.62
CA GLU A 107 15.32 -24.06 2.24
C GLU A 107 14.87 -25.17 3.21
N LYS A 108 13.63 -25.13 3.70
CA LYS A 108 13.06 -26.18 4.59
C LYS A 108 12.82 -27.53 3.91
N GLY A 109 13.16 -27.68 2.63
CA GLY A 109 13.23 -28.97 1.93
C GLY A 109 12.09 -29.26 0.96
N ILE A 110 10.95 -28.57 1.07
CA ILE A 110 9.89 -28.56 0.06
C ILE A 110 9.95 -27.22 -0.67
N ILE A 111 10.38 -27.23 -1.94
CA ILE A 111 10.37 -26.04 -2.78
C ILE A 111 8.91 -25.69 -3.12
N ILE A 112 8.35 -24.76 -2.36
CA ILE A 112 7.00 -24.24 -2.57
C ILE A 112 7.00 -23.17 -3.66
N PHE A 113 7.93 -22.23 -3.61
CA PHE A 113 8.00 -21.13 -4.57
C PHE A 113 9.13 -21.40 -5.55
N ASN A 114 8.83 -21.96 -6.73
CA ASN A 114 9.85 -22.36 -7.69
C ASN A 114 10.74 -21.17 -8.12
N PRO A 115 12.06 -21.20 -7.82
CA PRO A 115 12.99 -20.17 -8.22
C PRO A 115 12.97 -19.95 -9.74
N SER A 116 12.83 -18.71 -10.20
CA SER A 116 12.93 -18.39 -11.63
C SER A 116 13.53 -17.02 -11.90
N SER A 117 14.10 -16.86 -13.10
CA SER A 117 14.59 -15.56 -13.59
C SER A 117 13.49 -14.49 -13.61
N LYS A 118 12.22 -14.89 -13.70
CA LYS A 118 11.09 -13.97 -13.63
C LYS A 118 10.85 -13.44 -12.22
N GLN A 119 11.07 -14.24 -11.18
CA GLN A 119 11.00 -13.75 -9.79
C GLN A 119 12.07 -12.69 -9.52
N LEU A 120 13.31 -12.92 -9.97
CA LEU A 120 14.38 -11.92 -9.87
C LEU A 120 14.00 -10.61 -10.55
N ARG A 121 13.43 -10.69 -11.77
CA ARG A 121 12.95 -9.50 -12.50
C ARG A 121 11.83 -8.77 -11.76
N ILE A 122 10.90 -9.50 -11.13
CA ILE A 122 9.81 -8.91 -10.34
C ILE A 122 10.39 -8.11 -9.17
N VAL A 123 11.27 -8.74 -8.40
CA VAL A 123 11.93 -8.07 -7.26
C VAL A 123 12.73 -6.85 -7.72
N SER A 124 13.56 -6.98 -8.75
CA SER A 124 14.35 -5.85 -9.27
C SER A 124 13.50 -4.72 -9.84
N LYS A 125 12.27 -5.00 -10.27
CA LYS A 125 11.33 -4.00 -10.80
C LYS A 125 10.65 -3.21 -9.68
N TRP A 126 10.32 -3.88 -8.58
CA TRP A 126 9.47 -3.31 -7.53
C TRP A 126 10.24 -2.82 -6.32
N LYS A 127 11.39 -3.40 -5.99
CA LYS A 127 12.18 -2.96 -4.84
C LYS A 127 12.60 -1.50 -4.98
N GLY A 128 12.20 -0.66 -4.02
CA GLY A 128 12.33 0.80 -4.02
C GLY A 128 11.23 1.54 -4.79
N LYS A 129 10.20 0.86 -5.29
CA LYS A 129 9.16 1.48 -6.13
C LYS A 129 7.82 1.62 -5.40
N ILE A 130 7.36 2.86 -5.32
CA ILE A 130 6.04 3.21 -4.78
C ILE A 130 5.03 3.34 -5.91
N VAL A 131 3.90 2.65 -5.78
CA VAL A 131 2.76 2.76 -6.70
C VAL A 131 1.89 3.96 -6.33
N GLN A 132 1.56 4.78 -7.32
CA GLN A 132 0.82 6.03 -7.09
C GLN A 132 -0.47 6.13 -7.92
N ASN A 133 -0.79 5.10 -8.69
CA ASN A 133 -1.96 5.03 -9.55
C ASN A 133 -2.40 3.58 -9.77
N GLU A 134 -3.59 3.43 -10.34
CA GLU A 134 -4.22 2.14 -10.57
C GLU A 134 -3.41 1.25 -11.51
N ASP A 135 -2.92 1.77 -12.64
CA ASP A 135 -2.17 0.98 -13.62
C ASP A 135 -0.90 0.36 -13.00
N GLU A 136 -0.17 1.13 -12.21
CA GLU A 136 1.00 0.63 -11.49
C GLU A 136 0.64 -0.39 -10.41
N PHE A 137 -0.40 -0.09 -9.62
CA PHE A 137 -0.88 -1.01 -8.59
C PHE A 137 -1.33 -2.35 -9.18
N MET A 138 -2.07 -2.33 -10.29
CA MET A 138 -2.50 -3.55 -10.96
C MET A 138 -1.33 -4.34 -11.55
N ARG A 139 -0.31 -3.66 -12.09
CA ARG A 139 0.93 -4.33 -12.52
C ARG A 139 1.66 -4.99 -11.35
N LEU A 140 1.71 -4.34 -10.18
CA LEU A 140 2.28 -4.93 -8.97
C LEU A 140 1.51 -6.19 -8.60
N VAL A 141 0.18 -6.13 -8.54
CA VAL A 141 -0.68 -7.27 -8.23
C VAL A 141 -0.47 -8.44 -9.21
N LEU A 142 -0.34 -8.16 -10.51
CA LEU A 142 -0.07 -9.19 -11.52
C LEU A 142 1.28 -9.86 -11.31
N ASP A 143 2.31 -9.08 -10.97
CA ASP A 143 3.64 -9.61 -10.68
C ASP A 143 3.66 -10.40 -9.36
N LEU A 144 2.97 -9.95 -8.32
CA LEU A 144 2.79 -10.71 -7.06
C LEU A 144 2.02 -12.01 -7.31
N ASN A 145 0.96 -11.99 -8.11
CA ASN A 145 0.24 -13.19 -8.52
C ASN A 145 1.19 -14.20 -9.19
N HIS A 146 2.08 -13.72 -10.05
CA HIS A 146 3.08 -14.57 -10.66
C HIS A 146 4.13 -15.09 -9.66
N LEU A 147 4.61 -14.22 -8.77
CA LEU A 147 5.62 -14.53 -7.76
C LEU A 147 5.13 -15.58 -6.75
N PHE A 148 3.86 -15.52 -6.33
CA PHE A 148 3.32 -16.36 -5.26
C PHE A 148 2.38 -17.47 -5.74
N ARG A 149 1.54 -17.24 -6.76
CA ARG A 149 0.58 -18.25 -7.21
C ARG A 149 1.14 -19.12 -8.31
N GLU A 150 1.68 -18.51 -9.36
CA GLU A 150 2.20 -19.28 -10.49
C GLU A 150 3.49 -20.03 -10.13
N SER A 151 4.33 -19.47 -9.27
CA SER A 151 5.54 -20.15 -8.79
C SER A 151 5.25 -21.41 -7.98
N CYS A 152 4.07 -21.51 -7.33
CA CYS A 152 3.63 -22.68 -6.59
C CYS A 152 2.97 -23.77 -7.45
N LYS A 153 2.81 -23.55 -8.75
CA LYS A 153 2.18 -24.55 -9.62
C LYS A 153 3.15 -25.67 -10.01
N ASN A 154 2.60 -26.87 -10.11
CA ASN A 154 3.21 -28.04 -10.72
C ASN A 154 2.26 -28.60 -11.77
N GLY A 155 2.39 -28.16 -13.02
CA GLY A 155 1.36 -28.39 -14.03
C GLY A 155 0.05 -27.71 -13.64
N THR A 156 -1.00 -28.50 -13.38
CA THR A 156 -2.34 -28.00 -13.00
C THR A 156 -2.56 -27.91 -11.49
N GLU A 157 -1.67 -28.46 -10.67
CA GLU A 157 -1.82 -28.56 -9.22
C GLU A 157 -0.98 -27.49 -8.50
N TYR A 158 -1.44 -27.08 -7.32
CA TYR A 158 -0.69 -26.18 -6.44
C TYR A 158 0.05 -26.98 -5.37
N ARG A 159 1.34 -26.70 -5.16
CA ARG A 159 2.19 -27.34 -4.14
C ARG A 159 2.02 -26.73 -2.73
N ILE A 160 1.01 -25.90 -2.55
CA ILE A 160 0.74 -25.20 -1.29
C ILE A 160 -0.58 -25.70 -0.71
N ASN A 161 -0.64 -25.80 0.62
CA ASN A 161 -1.79 -26.39 1.30
C ASN A 161 -3.06 -25.52 1.25
N ASP A 162 -4.19 -26.09 1.64
CA ASP A 162 -5.51 -25.45 1.53
C ASP A 162 -5.69 -24.25 2.47
N LYS A 163 -5.03 -24.27 3.63
CA LYS A 163 -5.03 -23.16 4.57
C LYS A 163 -4.37 -21.93 3.95
N CYS A 164 -3.18 -22.09 3.37
CA CYS A 164 -2.48 -21.03 2.64
C CYS A 164 -3.29 -20.55 1.43
N ARG A 165 -3.93 -21.45 0.67
CA ARG A 165 -4.82 -21.07 -0.45
C ARG A 165 -6.06 -20.29 0.01
N SER A 166 -6.46 -20.46 1.27
CA SER A 166 -7.58 -19.76 1.89
C SER A 166 -7.19 -18.44 2.54
N HIS A 167 -5.89 -18.12 2.60
CA HIS A 167 -5.40 -16.86 3.15
C HIS A 167 -5.84 -15.65 2.32
N ASP A 168 -6.03 -14.51 2.98
CA ASP A 168 -6.57 -13.31 2.34
C ASP A 168 -5.65 -12.77 1.25
N PHE A 169 -4.33 -12.72 1.49
CA PHE A 169 -3.36 -12.37 0.45
C PHE A 169 -3.54 -13.18 -0.84
N TRP A 170 -3.64 -14.51 -0.72
CA TRP A 170 -3.80 -15.41 -1.86
C TRP A 170 -5.10 -15.12 -2.63
N LYS A 171 -6.20 -14.88 -1.91
CA LYS A 171 -7.50 -14.50 -2.49
C LYS A 171 -7.44 -13.13 -3.17
N ILE A 172 -6.87 -12.12 -2.51
CA ILE A 172 -6.76 -10.73 -3.00
C ILE A 172 -6.06 -10.69 -4.37
N ILE A 173 -4.83 -11.21 -4.44
CA ILE A 173 -4.06 -11.19 -5.71
C ILE A 173 -4.70 -12.07 -6.78
N GLY A 174 -5.49 -13.08 -6.40
CA GLY A 174 -6.26 -13.91 -7.33
C GLY A 174 -7.46 -13.17 -7.92
N ASN A 175 -8.26 -12.54 -7.06
CA ASN A 175 -9.46 -11.79 -7.44
C ASN A 175 -9.09 -10.61 -8.36
N LEU A 176 -8.09 -9.82 -7.96
CA LEU A 176 -7.64 -8.65 -8.72
C LEU A 176 -6.99 -9.02 -10.07
N ARG A 177 -6.22 -10.11 -10.13
CA ARG A 177 -5.68 -10.61 -11.41
C ARG A 177 -6.80 -10.99 -12.37
N ASN A 178 -7.85 -11.63 -11.89
CA ASN A 178 -8.98 -12.03 -12.74
C ASN A 178 -9.80 -10.83 -13.23
N TYR A 179 -9.86 -9.74 -12.44
CA TYR A 179 -10.41 -8.46 -12.88
C TYR A 179 -9.59 -7.83 -14.02
N CYS A 180 -8.25 -7.89 -13.97
CA CYS A 180 -7.41 -7.41 -15.08
C CYS A 180 -7.57 -8.19 -16.39
N TYR A 181 -7.82 -9.50 -16.30
CA TYR A 181 -7.85 -10.40 -17.45
C TYR A 181 -9.27 -10.79 -17.90
N SER A 182 -10.33 -10.25 -17.28
CA SER A 182 -11.69 -10.41 -17.79
C SER A 182 -11.83 -9.58 -19.07
N HIS A 183 -11.29 -10.11 -20.16
CA HIS A 183 -11.30 -9.48 -21.47
C HIS A 183 -12.70 -9.49 -22.12
N ASP A 184 -13.70 -10.11 -21.50
CA ASP A 184 -15.06 -10.09 -22.04
C ASP A 184 -16.09 -10.49 -20.95
N PRO A 185 -16.61 -9.55 -20.16
CA PRO A 185 -17.70 -9.80 -19.20
C PRO A 185 -18.95 -10.38 -19.87
N GLU A 186 -19.11 -10.13 -21.19
CA GLU A 186 -20.23 -10.61 -22.01
C GLU A 186 -20.25 -12.14 -22.16
N GLN A 187 -19.13 -12.83 -21.90
CA GLN A 187 -19.05 -14.29 -21.96
C GLN A 187 -19.34 -14.98 -20.62
N TRP A 188 -19.57 -14.20 -19.56
CA TRP A 188 -19.85 -14.74 -18.23
C TRP A 188 -21.36 -14.82 -18.01
N SER A 189 -21.82 -15.87 -17.33
CA SER A 189 -23.19 -15.92 -16.84
C SER A 189 -23.42 -14.78 -15.84
N GLU A 190 -24.64 -14.23 -15.79
CA GLU A 190 -25.00 -13.14 -14.87
C GLU A 190 -24.60 -13.43 -13.42
N ASP A 191 -24.81 -14.66 -12.96
CA ASP A 191 -24.40 -15.10 -11.61
C ASP A 191 -22.89 -15.00 -11.37
N LYS A 192 -22.08 -15.34 -12.38
CA LYS A 192 -20.62 -15.28 -12.28
C LYS A 192 -20.14 -13.83 -12.31
N VAL A 193 -20.73 -13.00 -13.16
CA VAL A 193 -20.45 -11.55 -13.16
C VAL A 193 -20.71 -10.98 -11.77
N LYS A 194 -21.87 -11.28 -11.18
CA LYS A 194 -22.25 -10.80 -9.86
C LYS A 194 -21.29 -11.27 -8.76
N GLU A 195 -20.99 -12.57 -8.71
CA GLU A 195 -20.06 -13.14 -7.73
C GLU A 195 -18.67 -12.50 -7.81
N TYR A 196 -18.15 -12.30 -9.03
CA TYR A 196 -16.85 -11.68 -9.22
C TYR A 196 -16.85 -10.18 -8.88
N SER A 197 -17.89 -9.45 -9.27
CA SER A 197 -18.06 -8.05 -8.89
C SER A 197 -18.08 -7.88 -7.37
N GLU A 198 -18.76 -8.77 -6.64
CA GLU A 198 -18.79 -8.78 -5.17
C GLU A 198 -17.41 -9.09 -4.57
N LYS A 199 -16.66 -10.04 -5.12
CA LYS A 199 -15.29 -10.36 -4.69
C LYS A 199 -14.31 -9.20 -4.91
N VAL A 200 -14.37 -8.55 -6.07
CA VAL A 200 -13.52 -7.40 -6.40
C VAL A 200 -13.90 -6.21 -5.53
N LYS A 201 -15.20 -5.95 -5.35
CA LYS A 201 -15.70 -4.91 -4.45
C LYS A 201 -15.18 -5.12 -3.03
N SER A 202 -15.34 -6.31 -2.46
CA SER A 202 -14.84 -6.64 -1.12
C SER A 202 -13.32 -6.47 -1.02
N THR A 203 -12.59 -6.85 -2.06
CA THR A 203 -11.13 -6.69 -2.11
C THR A 203 -10.72 -5.21 -2.15
N ASN A 204 -11.45 -4.38 -2.91
CA ASN A 204 -11.22 -2.94 -2.96
C ASN A 204 -11.58 -2.25 -1.65
N GLU A 205 -12.69 -2.62 -1.03
CA GLU A 205 -13.08 -2.11 0.30
C GLU A 205 -12.03 -2.45 1.36
N PHE A 206 -11.47 -3.67 1.31
CA PHE A 206 -10.35 -4.03 2.17
C PHE A 206 -9.11 -3.18 1.89
N LEU A 207 -8.68 -3.04 0.64
CA LEU A 207 -7.42 -2.37 0.32
C LEU A 207 -7.45 -0.86 0.47
N PHE A 208 -8.57 -0.22 0.13
CA PHE A 208 -8.64 1.23 -0.02
C PHE A 208 -9.47 1.92 1.07
N SER A 209 -10.07 1.18 2.00
CA SER A 209 -10.88 1.65 3.16
C SER A 209 -12.10 2.54 2.82
N SER A 210 -12.14 3.15 1.64
CA SER A 210 -13.16 4.05 1.14
C SER A 210 -13.68 3.53 -0.19
N PRO A 211 -15.00 3.43 -0.39
CA PRO A 211 -15.60 3.07 -1.66
C PRO A 211 -15.56 4.22 -2.68
N THR A 212 -14.74 5.26 -2.46
CA THR A 212 -14.65 6.41 -3.37
C THR A 212 -14.21 5.96 -4.76
N VAL A 213 -14.95 6.43 -5.77
CA VAL A 213 -14.68 6.15 -7.19
C VAL A 213 -13.34 6.76 -7.63
N LYS A 214 -12.85 7.78 -6.93
CA LYS A 214 -11.54 8.40 -7.16
C LYS A 214 -10.61 8.05 -6.00
N LYS A 215 -9.55 7.32 -6.33
CA LYS A 215 -8.45 6.98 -5.42
C LYS A 215 -7.31 7.98 -5.64
N THR A 216 -6.77 8.49 -4.56
CA THR A 216 -5.61 9.38 -4.53
C THR A 216 -4.31 8.56 -4.61
N PRO A 217 -3.16 9.18 -4.92
CA PRO A 217 -1.87 8.50 -4.87
C PRO A 217 -1.55 7.90 -3.50
N ILE A 218 -1.99 8.55 -2.40
CA ILE A 218 -1.83 8.03 -1.04
C ILE A 218 -2.65 6.76 -0.83
N ASP A 219 -3.86 6.67 -1.40
CA ASP A 219 -4.68 5.46 -1.31
C ASP A 219 -3.98 4.26 -1.96
N PHE A 220 -3.29 4.45 -3.10
CA PHE A 220 -2.51 3.41 -3.75
C PHE A 220 -1.27 3.01 -2.96
N LEU A 221 -0.59 3.98 -2.36
CA LEU A 221 0.53 3.74 -1.47
C LEU A 221 0.09 2.90 -0.27
N ASN A 222 -0.99 3.30 0.41
CA ASN A 222 -1.53 2.58 1.57
C ASN A 222 -1.97 1.17 1.19
N ALA A 223 -2.61 1.00 0.03
CA ALA A 223 -3.00 -0.30 -0.48
C ALA A 223 -1.78 -1.19 -0.79
N GLN A 224 -0.67 -0.64 -1.29
CA GLN A 224 0.58 -1.39 -1.50
C GLN A 224 1.12 -1.94 -0.17
N PHE A 225 1.27 -1.10 0.85
CA PHE A 225 1.76 -1.55 2.16
C PHE A 225 0.80 -2.51 2.85
N LYS A 226 -0.51 -2.29 2.74
CA LYS A 226 -1.51 -3.24 3.25
C LYS A 226 -1.39 -4.60 2.57
N LEU A 227 -1.15 -4.61 1.26
CA LEU A 227 -0.92 -5.85 0.50
C LEU A 227 0.39 -6.55 0.92
N PHE A 228 1.47 -5.79 1.19
CA PHE A 228 2.74 -6.33 1.68
C PHE A 228 2.61 -6.91 3.09
N ASN A 229 1.94 -6.23 4.01
CA ASN A 229 1.69 -6.77 5.36
C ASN A 229 0.90 -8.08 5.28
N THR A 230 -0.17 -8.11 4.48
CA THR A 230 -0.94 -9.34 4.27
C THR A 230 -0.09 -10.44 3.60
N CYS A 231 0.90 -10.07 2.77
CA CYS A 231 1.86 -11.00 2.17
C CYS A 231 2.81 -11.59 3.22
N LEU A 232 3.30 -10.78 4.16
CA LEU A 232 4.16 -11.24 5.24
C LEU A 232 3.41 -12.23 6.15
N ASP A 233 2.17 -11.91 6.54
CA ASP A 233 1.30 -12.82 7.29
C ASP A 233 1.10 -14.17 6.57
N PHE A 234 0.90 -14.10 5.24
CA PHE A 234 0.78 -15.30 4.40
C PHE A 234 2.05 -16.14 4.42
N LEU A 235 3.21 -15.51 4.35
CA LEU A 235 4.50 -16.20 4.36
C LEU A 235 4.78 -16.82 5.72
N GLU A 236 4.38 -16.18 6.82
CA GLU A 236 4.46 -16.76 8.15
C GLU A 236 3.58 -18.00 8.31
N LEU A 237 2.32 -17.91 7.88
CA LEU A 237 1.42 -19.08 7.84
C LEU A 237 2.04 -20.19 7.00
N THR A 238 2.55 -19.86 5.82
CA THR A 238 3.16 -20.84 4.91
C THR A 238 4.36 -21.50 5.56
N ALA A 239 5.23 -20.73 6.23
CA ALA A 239 6.40 -21.26 6.93
C ALA A 239 6.06 -22.18 8.11
N GLY A 240 4.90 -22.00 8.75
CA GLY A 240 4.39 -22.85 9.83
C GLY A 240 3.68 -24.13 9.36
N GLU A 241 3.31 -24.20 8.09
CA GLU A 241 2.62 -25.35 7.51
C GLU A 241 3.53 -26.27 6.67
N ILE A 242 4.84 -25.98 6.61
CA ILE A 242 5.89 -26.79 5.98
C ILE A 242 6.57 -27.68 7.01
#